data_AF-A0A367A4Z3-F1
#
_entry.id   AF-A0A367A4Z3-F1
#
_cell.length_a   1.000
_cell.length_b   1.000
_cell.length_c   1.000
_cell.angle_alpha   90.00
_cell.angle_beta   90.00
_cell.angle_gamma   90.00
#
_symmetry.space_group_name_H-M   'P 1'
#
loop_
_entity.id
_entity.type
_entity.pdbx_description
1 polymer ?
#
loop_
_entity_poly.entity_id
_entity_poly.type
_entity_poly.pdbx_seq_one_letter_code
_entity_poly.pdbx_strand_id
1 'polypeptide(L)'
;MPFESAALLVRQVDASTWAVVDPLVYRGDRDRFFVPAGFRTDLATVPRLVAWLVPRFGAYTRAAILHDWLCTEGIRSGVVTSREADGLFRRVMREAGVPVLRRWLMWTGVRWGALASPLRRPGWAHSAPGVLAISVLAAPLVVPPALVIAPGLVVYMLAEWVVGRFAPTSGERLVVPTEDLVVPTEGAARRVVRRPDG
;
A
#
# COMPACT_ATOMS: atom_id res chain seq x y z
N MET A 1 15.57 -7.20 9.03
CA MET A 1 14.49 -6.37 8.43
C MET A 1 14.85 -4.91 8.66
N PRO A 2 14.83 -4.03 7.64
CA PRO A 2 15.31 -2.64 7.70
C PRO A 2 14.35 -1.68 8.44
N PHE A 3 13.20 -2.18 8.89
CA PHE A 3 12.23 -1.42 9.68
C PHE A 3 12.49 -1.64 11.16
N GLU A 4 12.56 -0.56 11.93
CA GLU A 4 12.78 -0.63 13.39
C GLU A 4 11.52 -1.17 14.11
N SER A 5 10.33 -0.97 13.52
CA SER A 5 9.06 -1.44 14.09
C SER A 5 8.82 -2.93 13.79
N ALA A 6 8.69 -3.74 14.85
CA ALA A 6 8.44 -5.19 14.73
C ALA A 6 7.08 -5.51 14.11
N ALA A 7 6.03 -4.79 14.52
CA ALA A 7 4.68 -4.89 13.98
C ALA A 7 4.33 -3.64 13.14
N LEU A 8 3.45 -3.82 12.17
CA LEU A 8 2.82 -2.71 11.45
C LEU A 8 1.35 -2.65 11.89
N LEU A 9 0.98 -1.61 12.63
CA LEU A 9 -0.40 -1.35 13.02
C LEU A 9 -0.99 -0.26 12.13
N VAL A 10 -2.09 -0.59 11.45
CA VAL A 10 -2.85 0.33 10.61
C VAL A 10 -4.32 0.29 11.02
N ARG A 11 -4.94 1.46 11.12
CA ARG A 11 -6.36 1.62 11.37
C ARG A 11 -7.06 1.96 10.07
N GLN A 12 -8.12 1.25 9.73
CA GLN A 12 -8.96 1.62 8.59
C GLN A 12 -9.71 2.91 8.91
N VAL A 13 -9.61 3.90 8.03
CA VAL A 13 -10.34 5.17 8.15
C VAL A 13 -11.58 5.14 7.25
N ASP A 14 -11.40 4.69 6.01
CA ASP A 14 -12.45 4.60 4.99
C ASP A 14 -12.32 3.28 4.21
N ALA A 15 -13.23 3.03 3.25
CA ALA A 15 -13.23 1.82 2.41
C ALA A 15 -11.91 1.56 1.67
N SER A 16 -11.11 2.60 1.40
CA SER A 16 -9.86 2.52 0.66
C SER A 16 -8.69 3.27 1.30
N THR A 17 -8.83 3.73 2.55
CA THR A 17 -7.81 4.54 3.21
C THR A 17 -7.53 4.04 4.61
N TRP A 18 -6.25 3.93 4.94
CA TRP A 18 -5.74 3.50 6.22
C TRP A 18 -4.89 4.59 6.84
N ALA A 19 -4.87 4.65 8.16
CA ALA A 19 -3.98 5.50 8.94
C ALA A 19 -2.97 4.63 9.69
N VAL A 20 -1.70 5.00 9.60
CA VAL A 20 -0.63 4.37 10.38
C VAL A 20 -0.84 4.68 11.86
N VAL A 21 -0.86 3.66 12.73
CA VAL A 21 -1.08 3.85 14.18
C VAL A 21 0.22 4.21 14.88
N ASP A 22 1.27 3.42 14.65
CA ASP A 22 2.60 3.63 15.22
C ASP A 22 3.57 4.19 14.17
N PRO A 23 4.48 5.10 14.53
CA PRO A 23 5.45 5.64 13.59
C PRO A 23 6.23 4.52 12.90
N LEU A 24 6.29 4.58 11.57
CA LEU A 24 7.04 3.64 10.76
C LEU A 24 8.42 4.23 10.48
N VAL A 25 9.44 3.64 11.08
CA VAL A 25 10.83 4.07 10.88
C VAL A 25 11.54 3.10 9.95
N TYR A 26 11.97 3.61 8.81
CA TYR A 26 12.83 2.89 7.88
C TYR A 26 14.28 3.31 8.09
N ARG A 27 15.16 2.32 8.24
CA ARG A 27 16.60 2.50 8.37
C ARG A 27 17.31 1.70 7.27
N GLY A 28 17.65 2.38 6.19
CA GLY A 28 18.56 1.86 5.17
C GLY A 28 20.03 2.09 5.54
N ASP A 29 20.93 1.61 4.69
CA ASP A 29 22.38 1.74 4.90
C ASP A 29 22.88 3.20 4.96
N ARG A 30 22.19 4.11 4.25
CA ARG A 30 22.57 5.52 4.14
C ARG A 30 21.42 6.50 4.42
N ASP A 31 20.20 5.98 4.48
CA ASP A 31 18.99 6.79 4.46
C ASP A 31 18.09 6.38 5.64
N ARG A 32 17.61 7.36 6.42
CA ARG A 32 16.63 7.12 7.49
C ARG A 32 15.40 7.96 7.21
N PHE A 33 14.24 7.30 7.17
CA PHE A 33 12.96 7.96 6.94
C PHE A 33 12.01 7.67 8.11
N PHE A 34 11.28 8.71 8.49
CA PHE A 34 10.30 8.67 9.57
C PHE A 34 8.93 8.98 9.00
N VAL A 35 8.05 7.98 9.00
CA VAL A 35 6.64 8.18 8.67
C VAL A 35 5.88 8.39 9.98
N PRO A 36 5.26 9.56 10.19
CA PRO A 36 4.58 9.87 11.45
C PRO A 36 3.33 9.00 11.65
N ALA A 37 3.01 8.74 12.92
CA ALA A 37 1.71 8.22 13.31
C ALA A 37 0.59 9.14 12.78
N GLY A 38 -0.52 8.55 12.35
CA GLY A 38 -1.64 9.25 11.73
C GLY A 38 -1.49 9.50 10.22
N PHE A 39 -0.37 9.15 9.60
CA PHE A 39 -0.21 9.27 8.15
C PHE A 39 -1.26 8.42 7.42
N ARG A 40 -1.97 9.05 6.46
CA ARG A 40 -3.01 8.40 5.66
C ARG A 40 -2.41 7.85 4.36
N THR A 41 -2.69 6.59 4.09
CA THR A 41 -2.15 5.80 2.98
C THR A 41 -3.27 4.99 2.34
N ASP A 42 -3.27 4.87 1.02
CA ASP A 42 -4.12 3.96 0.25
C ASP A 42 -3.44 2.61 0.00
N LEU A 43 -2.25 2.41 0.58
CA LEU A 43 -1.35 1.27 0.47
C LEU A 43 -0.90 1.05 -0.97
N ALA A 44 -1.69 0.28 -1.72
CA ALA A 44 -1.44 0.03 -3.12
C ALA A 44 -2.78 0.12 -3.85
N THR A 45 -2.96 1.22 -4.60
CA THR A 45 -4.03 1.31 -5.59
C THR A 45 -3.67 0.43 -6.78
N VAL A 46 -4.10 -0.83 -6.71
CA VAL A 46 -3.87 -1.84 -7.75
C VAL A 46 -5.10 -1.95 -8.64
N PRO A 47 -4.98 -1.80 -9.97
CA PRO A 47 -6.09 -2.03 -10.89
C PRO A 47 -6.63 -3.47 -10.76
N ARG A 48 -7.96 -3.63 -10.78
CA ARG A 48 -8.62 -4.95 -10.64
C ARG A 48 -8.09 -6.00 -11.62
N LEU A 49 -7.71 -5.58 -12.82
CA LEU A 49 -7.14 -6.42 -13.88
C LEU A 49 -5.84 -7.12 -13.50
N VAL A 50 -5.07 -6.55 -12.57
CA VAL A 50 -3.76 -7.08 -12.13
C VAL A 50 -3.75 -7.42 -10.63
N ALA A 51 -4.89 -7.34 -9.96
CA ALA A 51 -5.03 -7.65 -8.54
C ALA A 51 -4.71 -9.12 -8.21
N TRP A 52 -4.87 -10.02 -9.21
CA TRP A 52 -4.47 -11.43 -9.11
C TRP A 52 -2.95 -11.62 -9.00
N LEU A 53 -2.16 -10.67 -9.54
CA LEU A 53 -0.70 -10.75 -9.61
C LEU A 53 -0.03 -10.02 -8.44
N VAL A 54 -0.57 -8.86 -8.08
CA VAL A 54 -0.11 -8.01 -6.99
C VAL A 54 -1.30 -7.75 -6.07
N PRO A 55 -1.42 -8.44 -4.93
CA PRO A 55 -2.45 -8.17 -3.95
C PRO A 55 -2.40 -6.72 -3.42
N ARG A 56 -3.38 -6.29 -2.62
CA ARG A 56 -3.33 -4.95 -2.03
C ARG A 56 -2.32 -4.84 -0.88
N PHE A 57 -2.06 -5.95 -0.19
CA PHE A 57 -1.16 -6.02 0.96
C PHE A 57 -0.29 -7.28 0.90
N GLY A 58 0.86 -7.23 1.57
CA GLY A 58 1.80 -8.34 1.67
C GLY A 58 3.14 -7.90 2.24
N ALA A 59 4.21 -8.61 1.89
CA ALA A 59 5.57 -8.28 2.35
C ALA A 59 6.03 -6.85 1.99
N TYR A 60 5.43 -6.24 0.97
CA TYR A 60 5.72 -4.86 0.55
C TYR A 60 4.86 -3.80 1.22
N THR A 61 3.89 -4.14 2.10
CA THR A 61 2.97 -3.13 2.66
C THR A 61 3.73 -1.98 3.36
N ARG A 62 4.76 -2.28 4.16
CA ARG A 62 5.60 -1.24 4.78
C ARG A 62 6.34 -0.38 3.74
N ALA A 63 6.80 -1.00 2.65
CA ALA A 63 7.45 -0.28 1.56
C ALA A 63 6.46 0.66 0.85
N ALA A 64 5.20 0.23 0.70
CA ALA A 64 4.15 1.02 0.06
C ALA A 64 3.79 2.25 0.91
N ILE A 65 3.61 2.07 2.23
CA ILE A 65 3.38 3.19 3.17
C ILE A 65 4.51 4.21 3.12
N LEU A 66 5.77 3.73 3.13
CA LEU A 66 6.93 4.60 3.02
C LEU A 66 6.94 5.34 1.66
N HIS A 67 6.61 4.64 0.57
CA HIS A 67 6.56 5.23 -0.77
C HIS A 67 5.48 6.29 -0.91
N ASP A 68 4.29 6.08 -0.34
CA ASP A 68 3.22 7.07 -0.32
C ASP A 68 3.68 8.35 0.37
N TRP A 69 4.26 8.23 1.57
CA TRP A 69 4.78 9.37 2.34
C TRP A 69 5.90 10.10 1.59
N LEU A 70 6.80 9.38 0.93
CA LEU A 70 7.85 9.98 0.12
C LEU A 70 7.28 10.70 -1.10
N CYS A 71 6.27 10.13 -1.76
CA CYS A 71 5.64 10.72 -2.93
C CYS A 71 4.86 12.00 -2.62
N THR A 72 4.39 12.16 -1.38
CA THR A 72 3.64 13.32 -0.95
C THR A 72 4.57 14.33 -0.26
N GLU A 73 5.06 14.00 0.93
CA GLU A 73 5.83 14.90 1.78
C GLU A 73 7.30 14.93 1.40
N GLY A 74 7.88 13.80 1.00
CA GLY A 74 9.28 13.73 0.57
C GLY A 74 9.56 14.56 -0.70
N ILE A 75 8.68 14.50 -1.69
CA ILE A 75 8.79 15.31 -2.92
C ILE A 75 8.46 16.77 -2.63
N ARG A 76 7.41 17.06 -1.84
CA ARG A 76 7.04 18.45 -1.51
C ARG A 76 8.14 19.18 -0.73
N SER A 77 8.82 18.49 0.18
CA SER A 77 9.95 19.04 0.94
C SER A 77 11.28 19.07 0.17
N GLY A 78 11.33 18.48 -1.03
CA GLY A 78 12.55 18.40 -1.84
C GLY A 78 13.60 17.42 -1.30
N VAL A 79 13.26 16.59 -0.31
CA VAL A 79 14.17 15.59 0.28
C VAL A 79 14.47 14.46 -0.71
N VAL A 80 13.49 14.11 -1.55
CA VAL A 80 13.63 13.09 -2.60
C VAL A 80 12.95 13.52 -3.89
N THR A 81 13.51 13.11 -5.02
CA THR A 81 12.83 13.18 -6.31
C THR A 81 11.86 12.01 -6.49
N SER A 82 10.90 12.17 -7.41
CA SER A 82 9.98 11.09 -7.83
C SER A 82 10.71 9.78 -8.19
N ARG A 83 11.84 9.90 -8.91
CA ARG A 83 12.64 8.73 -9.31
C ARG A 83 13.37 8.08 -8.14
N GLU A 84 13.86 8.87 -7.18
CA GLU A 84 14.51 8.35 -5.97
C GLU A 84 13.51 7.64 -5.07
N ALA A 85 12.32 8.22 -4.88
CA ALA A 85 11.23 7.57 -4.13
C ALA A 85 10.87 6.20 -4.74
N ASP A 86 10.69 6.12 -6.06
CA ASP A 86 10.40 4.85 -6.74
C ASP A 86 11.57 3.86 -6.67
N GLY A 87 12.81 4.37 -6.76
CA GLY A 87 14.02 3.57 -6.63
C GLY A 87 14.18 2.99 -5.22
N LEU A 88 13.90 3.80 -4.20
CA LEU A 88 13.90 3.40 -2.79
C LEU A 88 12.80 2.37 -2.53
N PHE A 89 11.59 2.58 -3.04
CA PHE A 89 10.51 1.60 -2.96
C PHE A 89 10.94 0.21 -3.45
N ARG A 90 11.59 0.15 -4.62
CA ARG A 90 12.13 -1.11 -5.16
C ARG A 90 13.25 -1.71 -4.29
N ARG A 91 14.08 -0.87 -3.68
CA ARG A 91 15.14 -1.29 -2.75
C ARG A 91 14.54 -1.89 -1.46
N VAL A 92 13.59 -1.20 -0.84
CA VAL A 92 12.91 -1.66 0.37
C VAL A 92 12.16 -2.97 0.11
N MET A 93 11.52 -3.12 -1.06
CA MET A 93 10.90 -4.40 -1.45
C MET A 93 11.91 -5.55 -1.55
N ARG A 94 13.13 -5.29 -2.05
CA ARG A 94 14.20 -6.30 -2.08
C ARG A 94 14.59 -6.71 -0.66
N GLU A 95 14.72 -5.76 0.26
CA GLU A 95 15.06 -6.01 1.67
C GLU A 95 13.94 -6.73 2.43
N ALA A 96 12.69 -6.54 2.03
CA ALA A 96 11.52 -7.26 2.53
C ALA A 96 11.34 -8.67 1.90
N GLY A 97 12.28 -9.12 1.04
CA GLY A 97 12.23 -10.45 0.42
C GLY A 97 11.25 -10.58 -0.74
N VAL A 98 10.79 -9.48 -1.33
CA VAL A 98 9.86 -9.52 -2.48
C VAL A 98 10.60 -10.06 -3.72
N PRO A 99 10.01 -11.06 -4.43
CA PRO A 99 10.61 -11.65 -5.62
C PRO A 99 10.97 -10.61 -6.70
N VAL A 100 12.02 -10.90 -7.47
CA VAL A 100 12.60 -9.98 -8.47
C VAL A 100 11.57 -9.49 -9.47
N LEU A 101 10.80 -10.41 -10.03
CA LEU A 101 9.77 -10.09 -11.00
C LEU A 101 8.73 -9.14 -10.40
N ARG A 102 8.16 -9.49 -9.24
CA ARG A 102 7.10 -8.70 -8.59
C ARG A 102 7.56 -7.28 -8.28
N ARG A 103 8.76 -7.09 -7.70
CA ARG A 103 9.27 -5.74 -7.39
C ARG A 103 9.50 -4.88 -8.63
N TRP A 104 9.88 -5.48 -9.77
CA TRP A 104 10.02 -4.74 -11.03
C TRP A 104 8.69 -4.36 -11.65
N LEU A 105 7.70 -5.25 -11.62
CA LEU A 105 6.34 -4.96 -12.07
C LEU A 105 5.67 -3.85 -11.24
N MET A 106 5.85 -3.91 -9.93
CA MET A 106 5.38 -2.85 -9.02
C MET A 106 6.10 -1.53 -9.30
N TRP A 107 7.42 -1.57 -9.52
CA TRP A 107 8.19 -0.38 -9.91
C TRP A 107 7.68 0.23 -11.22
N THR A 108 7.40 -0.58 -12.25
CA THR A 108 6.81 -0.06 -13.50
C THR A 108 5.43 0.53 -13.28
N GLY A 109 4.60 -0.09 -12.44
CA GLY A 109 3.27 0.42 -12.11
C GLY A 109 3.32 1.80 -11.47
N VAL A 110 4.19 2.00 -10.46
CA VAL A 110 4.32 3.32 -9.81
C VAL A 110 4.92 4.37 -10.74
N ARG A 111 5.80 3.98 -11.69
CA ARG A 111 6.30 4.90 -12.73
C ARG A 111 5.20 5.29 -13.71
N TRP A 112 4.36 4.37 -14.15
CA TRP A 112 3.19 4.73 -14.97
C TRP A 112 2.23 5.64 -14.20
N GLY A 113 1.98 5.34 -12.91
CA GLY A 113 1.17 6.20 -12.03
C GLY A 113 1.75 7.60 -11.80
N ALA A 114 3.08 7.75 -11.83
CA ALA A 114 3.74 9.06 -11.73
C ALA A 114 3.35 10.01 -12.88
N LEU A 115 2.97 9.50 -14.06
CA LEU A 115 2.44 10.32 -15.15
C LEU A 115 1.06 10.91 -14.82
N ALA A 116 0.28 10.30 -13.95
CA ALA A 116 -1.03 10.83 -13.59
C ALA A 116 -0.91 12.07 -12.67
N SER A 117 0.13 12.14 -11.84
CA SER A 117 0.31 13.20 -10.83
C SER A 117 1.19 14.36 -11.33
N PRO A 118 0.69 15.62 -11.34
CA PRO A 118 1.48 16.80 -11.73
C PRO A 118 2.80 16.95 -10.97
N LEU A 119 2.83 16.57 -9.69
CA LEU A 119 4.02 16.65 -8.82
C LEU A 119 5.11 15.65 -9.22
N ARG A 120 4.74 14.54 -9.86
CA ARG A 120 5.63 13.41 -10.16
C ARG A 120 5.98 13.28 -11.64
N ARG A 121 5.29 14.01 -12.52
CA ARG A 121 5.53 14.11 -13.97
C ARG A 121 6.92 14.64 -14.34
N PRO A 122 7.48 15.68 -13.67
CA PRO A 122 8.78 16.21 -14.05
C PRO A 122 9.88 15.15 -14.01
N GLY A 123 10.70 15.09 -15.06
CA GLY A 123 11.79 14.11 -15.17
C GLY A 123 11.37 12.67 -15.49
N TRP A 124 10.09 12.41 -15.80
CA TRP A 124 9.62 11.07 -16.16
C TRP A 124 10.27 10.51 -17.43
N ALA A 125 10.53 11.37 -18.43
CA ALA A 125 11.14 11.00 -19.70
C ALA A 125 12.48 10.25 -19.54
N HIS A 126 13.29 10.60 -18.54
CA HIS A 126 14.56 9.92 -18.26
C HIS A 126 14.38 8.47 -17.78
N SER A 127 13.19 8.09 -17.32
CA SER A 127 12.87 6.73 -16.90
C SER A 127 12.07 5.97 -17.96
N ALA A 128 11.60 6.64 -19.02
CA ALA A 128 10.75 6.07 -20.05
C ALA A 128 11.37 4.84 -20.74
N PRO A 129 12.65 4.84 -21.15
CA PRO A 129 13.25 3.67 -21.82
C PRO A 129 13.21 2.41 -20.94
N GLY A 130 13.53 2.56 -19.66
CA GLY A 130 13.52 1.45 -18.70
C GLY A 130 12.11 0.95 -18.38
N VAL A 131 11.15 1.88 -18.23
CA VAL A 131 9.74 1.54 -18.01
C VAL A 131 9.17 0.79 -19.21
N LEU A 132 9.44 1.25 -20.43
CA LEU A 132 8.99 0.61 -21.67
C LEU A 132 9.62 -0.76 -21.86
N ALA A 133 10.93 -0.89 -21.66
CA ALA A 133 11.62 -2.18 -21.78
C ALA A 133 11.02 -3.24 -20.84
N ILE A 134 10.81 -2.89 -19.57
CA ILE A 134 10.20 -3.82 -18.60
C ILE A 134 8.73 -4.08 -18.95
N SER A 135 7.99 -3.08 -19.41
CA SER A 135 6.59 -3.25 -19.83
C SER A 135 6.47 -4.22 -21.00
N VAL A 136 7.37 -4.13 -21.99
CA VAL A 136 7.42 -5.06 -23.13
C VAL A 136 7.75 -6.48 -22.66
N LEU A 137 8.73 -6.63 -21.76
CA LEU A 137 9.07 -7.94 -21.19
C LEU A 137 7.94 -8.53 -20.33
N ALA A 138 7.19 -7.69 -19.63
CA ALA A 138 6.07 -8.09 -18.80
C ALA A 138 4.80 -8.39 -19.60
N ALA A 139 4.65 -7.82 -20.80
CA ALA A 139 3.42 -7.89 -21.57
C ALA A 139 2.95 -9.33 -21.87
N PRO A 140 3.82 -10.28 -22.30
CA PRO A 140 3.39 -11.67 -22.53
C PRO A 140 2.85 -12.37 -21.27
N LEU A 141 3.27 -11.93 -20.09
CA LEU A 141 2.81 -12.49 -18.81
C LEU A 141 1.51 -11.85 -18.32
N VAL A 142 1.38 -10.53 -18.48
CA VAL A 142 0.28 -9.74 -17.87
C VAL A 142 -0.91 -9.59 -18.81
N VAL A 143 -0.68 -9.42 -20.11
CA VAL A 143 -1.73 -9.10 -21.08
C VAL A 143 -2.71 -10.26 -21.28
N PRO A 144 -2.29 -11.53 -21.48
CA PRO A 144 -3.24 -12.61 -21.71
C PRO A 144 -4.23 -12.82 -20.55
N PRO A 145 -3.81 -12.89 -19.27
CA PRO A 145 -4.76 -12.94 -18.15
C PRO A 145 -5.65 -11.70 -18.06
N ALA A 146 -5.10 -10.50 -18.32
CA ALA A 146 -5.89 -9.28 -18.29
C ALA A 146 -7.01 -9.28 -19.35
N LEU A 147 -6.74 -9.81 -20.55
CA LEU A 147 -7.75 -9.95 -21.62
C LEU A 147 -8.85 -10.95 -21.27
N VAL A 148 -8.55 -11.98 -20.46
CA VAL A 148 -9.56 -12.93 -19.96
C VAL A 148 -10.39 -12.31 -18.83
N ILE A 149 -9.76 -11.57 -17.93
CA ILE A 149 -10.42 -10.95 -16.77
C ILE A 149 -11.29 -9.75 -17.17
N ALA A 150 -10.86 -8.95 -18.16
CA ALA A 150 -11.53 -7.71 -18.54
C ALA A 150 -13.02 -7.91 -18.93
N PRO A 151 -13.40 -8.84 -19.81
CA PRO A 151 -14.81 -9.10 -20.13
C PRO A 151 -15.62 -9.51 -18.89
N GLY A 152 -15.05 -10.36 -18.03
CA GLY A 152 -15.71 -10.76 -16.78
C GLY A 152 -15.97 -9.57 -15.85
N LEU A 153 -15.02 -8.64 -15.73
CA LEU A 153 -15.21 -7.41 -14.97
C LEU A 153 -16.30 -6.51 -15.58
N VAL A 154 -16.39 -6.43 -16.91
CA VAL A 154 -17.44 -5.66 -17.60
C VAL A 154 -18.81 -6.27 -17.32
N VAL A 155 -18.96 -7.59 -17.45
CA VAL A 155 -20.21 -8.29 -17.13
C VAL A 155 -20.62 -8.05 -15.67
N TYR A 156 -19.67 -8.18 -14.74
CA TYR A 156 -19.92 -7.90 -13.33
C TYR A 156 -20.37 -6.45 -13.08
N MET A 157 -19.70 -5.48 -13.71
CA MET A 157 -20.09 -4.06 -13.59
C MET A 157 -21.49 -3.81 -14.14
N LEU A 158 -21.86 -4.44 -15.26
CA LEU A 158 -23.20 -4.35 -15.82
C LEU A 158 -24.23 -4.99 -14.88
N ALA A 159 -23.92 -6.15 -14.29
CA ALA A 159 -24.78 -6.83 -13.35
C ALA A 159 -25.03 -5.98 -12.10
N GLU A 160 -23.97 -5.45 -11.47
CA GLU A 160 -24.06 -4.51 -10.34
C GLU A 160 -24.91 -3.28 -10.70
N TRP A 161 -24.72 -2.71 -11.88
CA TRP A 161 -25.49 -1.56 -12.35
C TRP A 161 -26.98 -1.87 -12.57
N VAL A 162 -27.30 -3.08 -13.04
CA VAL A 162 -28.70 -3.53 -13.16
C VAL A 162 -29.30 -3.75 -11.77
N VAL A 163 -28.64 -4.54 -10.91
CA VAL A 163 -29.14 -4.88 -9.58
C VAL A 163 -29.26 -3.63 -8.70
N GLY A 164 -28.30 -2.72 -8.76
CA GLY A 164 -28.31 -1.47 -8.01
C GLY A 164 -29.47 -0.53 -8.35
N ARG A 165 -30.13 -0.71 -9.52
CA ARG A 165 -31.40 0.00 -9.80
C ARG A 165 -32.58 -0.52 -9.00
N PHE A 166 -32.53 -1.79 -8.58
CA PHE A 166 -33.64 -2.47 -7.91
C PHE A 166 -33.39 -2.67 -6.41
N ALA A 167 -32.13 -2.66 -5.97
CA ALA A 167 -31.74 -2.81 -4.57
C ALA A 167 -30.74 -1.71 -4.18
N PRO A 168 -31.20 -0.54 -3.71
CA PRO A 168 -30.30 0.48 -3.19
C PRO A 168 -29.55 -0.07 -1.97
N THR A 169 -28.22 0.00 -2.01
CA THR A 169 -27.38 -0.36 -0.87
C THR A 169 -27.58 0.66 0.25
N SER A 170 -28.10 0.22 1.38
CA SER A 170 -28.15 1.03 2.60
C SER A 170 -26.71 1.40 2.97
N GLY A 171 -26.39 2.69 2.99
CA GLY A 171 -25.09 3.18 3.42
C GLY A 171 -24.89 2.93 4.90
N GLU A 172 -24.43 1.73 5.27
CA GLU A 172 -23.92 1.46 6.61
C GLU A 172 -22.64 2.28 6.81
N ARG A 173 -22.82 3.50 7.31
CA ARG A 173 -21.87 4.00 8.31
C ARG A 173 -21.96 3.03 9.47
N LEU A 174 -21.01 2.11 9.54
CA LEU A 174 -20.67 1.40 10.78
C LEU A 174 -20.14 2.47 11.76
N VAL A 175 -21.05 3.20 12.38
CA VAL A 175 -20.76 4.00 13.57
C VAL A 175 -20.61 2.99 14.69
N VAL A 176 -19.38 2.57 14.96
CA VAL A 176 -19.08 1.83 16.19
C VAL A 176 -19.36 2.80 17.34
N PRO A 177 -20.33 2.52 18.23
CA PRO A 177 -20.56 3.33 19.41
C PRO A 177 -19.25 3.40 20.19
N THR A 178 -18.79 4.61 20.52
CA THR A 178 -17.55 4.83 21.28
C THR A 178 -17.62 4.23 22.70
N GLU A 179 -18.79 3.74 23.09
CA GLU A 179 -19.13 3.23 24.42
C GLU A 179 -18.44 1.87 24.73
N ASP A 180 -17.97 1.14 23.72
CA ASP A 180 -17.26 -0.15 23.89
C ASP A 180 -15.73 -0.06 23.76
N LEU A 181 -15.18 1.14 23.50
CA LEU A 181 -13.73 1.38 23.56
C LEU A 181 -13.31 1.57 25.02
N VAL A 182 -13.35 0.48 25.79
CA VAL A 182 -12.54 0.35 27.00
C VAL A 182 -11.08 0.35 26.55
N VAL A 183 -10.50 1.54 26.42
CA VAL A 183 -9.06 1.72 26.44
C VAL A 183 -8.63 1.17 27.80
N PRO A 184 -7.80 0.11 27.87
CA PRO A 184 -7.24 -0.32 29.14
C PRO A 184 -6.37 0.84 29.62
N THR A 185 -6.88 1.63 30.55
CA THR A 185 -6.08 2.57 31.29
C THR A 185 -4.96 1.78 31.97
N GLU A 186 -3.75 2.28 31.83
CA GLU A 186 -2.57 1.77 32.50
C GLU A 186 -2.89 1.46 33.97
N GLY A 187 -2.63 0.23 34.41
CA GLY A 187 -2.67 -0.12 35.83
C GLY A 187 -3.51 -1.35 36.17
N ALA A 188 -3.08 -2.53 35.72
CA ALA A 188 -3.43 -3.77 36.41
C ALA A 188 -2.41 -4.88 36.12
N ALA A 189 -1.19 -4.73 36.64
CA ALA A 189 -0.31 -5.87 36.87
C ALA A 189 -0.99 -6.81 37.87
N ARG A 190 -1.81 -7.75 37.38
CA ARG A 190 -2.33 -8.84 38.22
C ARG A 190 -1.21 -9.84 38.45
N ARG A 191 -0.61 -9.73 39.63
CA ARG A 191 0.24 -10.73 40.29
C ARG A 191 -0.48 -12.09 40.22
N VAL A 192 0.06 -13.02 39.45
CA VAL A 192 -0.34 -14.44 39.48
C VAL A 192 0.10 -15.00 40.83
N VAL A 193 -0.83 -15.14 41.76
CA VAL A 193 -0.60 -15.85 43.01
C VAL A 193 -0.57 -17.34 42.69
N ARG A 194 0.63 -17.95 42.74
CA ARG A 194 0.77 -19.40 42.90
C ARG A 194 0.07 -19.80 44.20
N ARG A 195 -0.85 -20.76 44.11
CA ARG A 195 -1.34 -21.51 45.28
C ARG A 195 -0.44 -22.74 45.44
N PRO A 196 0.27 -22.92 46.57
CA PRO A 196 0.84 -24.20 46.91
C PRO A 196 -0.23 -25.07 47.59
N ASP A 197 -0.20 -26.34 47.19
CA ASP A 197 -0.51 -27.56 47.92
C ASP A 197 -1.93 -27.81 48.49
N GLY A 198 -2.46 -28.93 48.03
CA GLY A 198 -3.57 -29.71 48.57
C GLY A 198 -3.53 -31.08 47.90
#